data_AF-A0A3P7Q0T3-F1
#
_entry.id   AF-A0A3P7Q0T3-F1
#
_cell.length_a   1.000
_cell.length_b   1.000
_cell.length_c   1.000
_cell.angle_alpha   90.00
_cell.angle_beta   90.00
_cell.angle_gamma   90.00
#
_symmetry.space_group_name_H-M   'P 1'
#
loop_
_entity.id
_entity.type
_entity.pdbx_description
1 polymer ?
#
loop_
_entity_poly.entity_id
_entity_poly.type
_entity_poly.pdbx_seq_one_letter_code
_entity_poly.pdbx_strand_id
1 'polypeptide(L)'
;MTLNEFVMKSLKECSSTIQETMILRNLLDYVVGIKCKYVQDEAAFLFVIHTLQELIIRQYNFSLRQANDFLSRYIEWLLAVRSDDKQTSLLSIIGFRFVCHIMELYLSQQIISTDHSPRTTVNAPVINSRIHAFRELSLNKNYSPYQGVLSLAEVFFTNVSTYNFLHANDLLKNISIALYQERFFRCE
;
A
#
# COMPACT_ATOMS: atom_id res chain seq x y z
N MET A 1 -14.22 -17.91 9.62
CA MET A 1 -12.92 -17.27 9.80
C MET A 1 -12.63 -16.47 8.54
N THR A 2 -12.45 -15.15 8.66
CA THR A 2 -12.08 -14.29 7.53
C THR A 2 -10.58 -14.43 7.22
N LEU A 3 -10.13 -13.97 6.05
CA LEU A 3 -8.69 -13.95 5.73
C LEU A 3 -7.90 -13.12 6.75
N ASN A 4 -8.45 -11.98 7.19
CA ASN A 4 -7.84 -11.12 8.20
C ASN A 4 -7.63 -11.86 9.52
N GLU A 5 -8.68 -12.53 10.02
CA GLU A 5 -8.58 -13.34 11.24
C GLU A 5 -7.53 -14.45 11.11
N PHE A 6 -7.47 -15.12 9.96
CA PHE A 6 -6.48 -16.17 9.70
C PHE A 6 -5.05 -15.62 9.70
N VAL A 7 -4.80 -14.51 9.02
CA VAL A 7 -3.47 -13.86 8.96
C VAL A 7 -3.06 -13.41 10.35
N MET A 8 -3.94 -12.70 11.07
CA MET A 8 -3.65 -12.21 12.43
C MET A 8 -3.41 -13.34 13.41
N LYS A 9 -4.16 -14.44 13.32
CA LYS A 9 -3.91 -15.64 14.12
C LYS A 9 -2.56 -16.26 13.79
N SER A 10 -2.25 -16.42 12.51
CA SER A 10 -0.98 -16.98 12.05
C SER A 10 0.22 -16.13 12.52
N LEU A 11 0.08 -14.80 12.51
CA LEU A 11 1.11 -13.88 13.00
C LEU A 11 1.27 -13.95 14.53
N LYS A 12 0.19 -14.14 15.29
CA LYS A 12 0.26 -14.33 16.75
C LYS A 12 0.93 -15.64 17.14
N GLU A 13 0.75 -16.69 16.33
CA GLU A 13 1.38 -18.01 16.52
C GLU A 13 2.81 -18.07 15.97
N CYS A 14 3.27 -17.00 15.31
CA CYS A 14 4.60 -16.92 14.72
C CYS A 14 5.68 -16.89 15.81
N SER A 15 6.61 -17.85 15.75
CA SER A 15 7.71 -17.98 16.71
C SER A 15 9.09 -17.65 16.12
N SER A 16 9.17 -17.32 14.82
CA SER A 16 10.45 -17.05 14.14
C SER A 16 10.29 -16.14 12.94
N THR A 17 11.37 -15.46 12.56
CA THR A 17 11.43 -14.62 11.35
C THR A 17 11.16 -15.43 10.07
N ILE A 18 11.57 -16.70 10.04
CA ILE A 18 11.33 -17.59 8.90
C ILE A 18 9.83 -17.82 8.67
N GLN A 19 9.08 -18.09 9.76
CA GLN A 19 7.63 -18.26 9.68
C GLN A 19 6.93 -16.97 9.23
N GLU A 20 7.34 -15.80 9.74
CA GLU A 20 6.81 -14.51 9.31
C GLU A 20 7.04 -14.28 7.81
N THR A 21 8.23 -14.60 7.31
CA THR A 21 8.55 -14.54 5.87
C THR A 21 7.68 -15.48 5.03
N MET A 22 7.34 -16.68 5.55
CA MET A 22 6.43 -17.59 4.86
C MET A 22 4.99 -17.06 4.82
N ILE A 23 4.50 -16.49 5.93
CA ILE A 23 3.19 -15.84 5.99
C ILE A 23 3.14 -14.68 5.00
N LEU A 24 4.15 -13.81 5.01
CA LEU A 24 4.29 -12.70 4.06
C LEU A 24 4.25 -13.19 2.62
N ARG A 25 5.05 -14.21 2.26
CA ARG A 25 5.08 -14.74 0.90
C ARG A 25 3.71 -15.24 0.46
N ASN A 26 3.04 -16.05 1.29
CA ASN A 26 1.72 -16.58 0.99
C ASN A 26 0.68 -15.46 0.86
N LEU A 27 0.76 -14.44 1.72
CA LEU A 27 -0.15 -13.29 1.69
C LEU A 27 0.07 -12.45 0.44
N LEU A 28 1.33 -12.18 0.08
CA LEU A 28 1.68 -11.48 -1.14
C LEU A 28 1.19 -12.25 -2.36
N ASP A 29 1.46 -13.55 -2.44
CA ASP A 29 1.03 -14.42 -3.54
C ASP A 29 -0.50 -14.42 -3.70
N TYR A 30 -1.25 -14.42 -2.59
CA TYR A 30 -2.70 -14.26 -2.60
C TYR A 30 -3.13 -12.88 -3.14
N VAL A 31 -2.56 -11.80 -2.60
CA VAL A 31 -2.93 -10.41 -2.98
C VAL A 31 -2.61 -10.13 -4.45
N VAL A 32 -1.46 -10.59 -4.95
CA VAL A 32 -1.12 -10.39 -6.37
C VAL A 32 -1.90 -11.31 -7.31
N GLY A 33 -2.38 -12.46 -6.82
CA GLY A 33 -3.11 -13.45 -7.60
C GLY A 33 -4.63 -13.20 -7.69
N ILE A 34 -5.21 -12.46 -6.74
CA ILE A 34 -6.65 -12.18 -6.74
C ILE A 34 -7.01 -11.11 -7.77
N LYS A 35 -8.08 -11.36 -8.56
CA LYS A 35 -8.64 -10.34 -9.46
C LYS A 35 -9.51 -9.39 -8.66
N CYS A 36 -9.37 -8.07 -8.88
CA CYS A 36 -10.14 -7.06 -8.14
C CYS A 36 -11.66 -7.26 -8.18
N LYS A 37 -12.20 -7.79 -9.28
CA LYS A 37 -13.64 -8.13 -9.39
C LYS A 37 -14.14 -9.18 -8.38
N TYR A 38 -13.23 -9.90 -7.70
CA TYR A 38 -13.56 -10.86 -6.66
C TYR A 38 -13.40 -10.30 -5.24
N VAL A 39 -12.93 -9.05 -5.12
CA VAL A 39 -12.92 -8.33 -3.85
C VAL A 39 -14.34 -7.84 -3.59
N GLN A 40 -15.03 -8.48 -2.65
CA GLN A 40 -16.41 -8.16 -2.28
C GLN A 40 -16.50 -7.05 -1.23
N ASP A 41 -15.45 -6.87 -0.43
CA ASP A 41 -15.34 -5.81 0.57
C ASP A 41 -13.97 -5.14 0.44
N GLU A 42 -13.96 -3.96 -0.18
CA GLU A 42 -12.72 -3.21 -0.42
C GLU A 42 -12.06 -2.75 0.88
N ALA A 43 -12.85 -2.41 1.90
CA ALA A 43 -12.32 -1.97 3.20
C ALA A 43 -11.59 -3.11 3.91
N ALA A 44 -12.20 -4.30 3.93
CA ALA A 44 -11.58 -5.50 4.50
C ALA A 44 -10.32 -5.92 3.73
N PHE A 45 -10.34 -5.78 2.40
CA PHE A 45 -9.16 -6.09 1.58
C PHE A 45 -8.04 -5.05 1.75
N LEU A 46 -8.35 -3.77 1.96
CA LEU A 46 -7.35 -2.77 2.33
C LEU A 46 -6.71 -3.06 3.68
N PHE A 47 -7.43 -3.67 4.62
CA PHE A 47 -6.83 -4.15 5.86
C PHE A 47 -5.82 -5.29 5.64
N VAL A 48 -6.14 -6.22 4.72
CA VAL A 48 -5.17 -7.25 4.26
C VAL A 48 -3.91 -6.58 3.70
N ILE A 49 -4.09 -5.57 2.84
CA ILE A 49 -2.99 -4.85 2.19
C ILE A 49 -2.17 -4.07 3.22
N HIS A 50 -2.81 -3.46 4.22
CA HIS A 50 -2.13 -2.80 5.33
C HIS A 50 -1.22 -3.78 6.07
N THR A 51 -1.74 -4.96 6.41
CA THR A 51 -0.97 -6.03 7.06
C THR A 51 0.19 -6.51 6.17
N LEU A 52 -0.07 -6.72 4.87
CA LEU A 52 0.95 -7.09 3.89
C LEU A 52 2.08 -6.06 3.84
N GLN A 53 1.74 -4.78 3.73
CA GLN A 53 2.70 -3.69 3.65
C GLN A 53 3.53 -3.57 4.93
N GLU A 54 2.92 -3.75 6.11
CA GLU A 54 3.65 -3.82 7.38
C GLU A 54 4.68 -4.94 7.40
N LEU A 55 4.31 -6.13 6.95
CA LEU A 55 5.23 -7.26 6.86
C LEU A 55 6.37 -7.00 5.87
N ILE A 56 6.09 -6.37 4.71
CA ILE A 56 7.12 -5.98 3.74
C ILE A 56 8.11 -4.98 4.37
N ILE A 57 7.60 -3.94 5.05
CA ILE A 57 8.45 -2.94 5.72
C ILE A 57 9.35 -3.63 6.76
N ARG A 58 8.78 -4.55 7.55
CA ARG A 58 9.54 -5.28 8.58
C ARG A 58 10.62 -6.19 8.01
N GLN A 59 10.48 -6.71 6.78
CA GLN A 59 11.50 -7.55 6.15
C GLN A 59 12.85 -6.86 5.95
N TYR A 60 12.87 -5.53 5.87
CA TYR A 60 14.13 -4.77 5.78
C TYR A 60 15.02 -4.94 7.02
N ASN A 61 14.47 -5.38 8.15
CA ASN A 61 15.24 -5.72 9.34
C ASN A 61 15.94 -7.09 9.26
N PHE A 62 15.57 -7.92 8.28
CA PHE A 62 16.04 -9.31 8.18
C PHE A 62 16.86 -9.58 6.92
N SER A 63 16.40 -9.09 5.77
CA SER A 63 17.08 -9.32 4.49
C SER A 63 16.73 -8.25 3.47
N LEU A 64 17.70 -7.38 3.16
CA LEU A 64 17.53 -6.33 2.16
C LEU A 64 17.09 -6.87 0.80
N ARG A 65 17.75 -7.92 0.31
CA ARG A 65 17.46 -8.51 -1.01
C ARG A 65 16.03 -9.04 -1.08
N GLN A 66 15.61 -9.86 -0.11
CA GLN A 66 14.25 -10.40 -0.10
C GLN A 66 13.20 -9.30 0.09
N ALA A 67 13.47 -8.31 0.94
CA ALA A 67 12.58 -7.18 1.15
C ALA A 67 12.37 -6.37 -0.15
N ASN A 68 13.45 -6.11 -0.90
CA ASN A 68 13.38 -5.44 -2.21
C ASN A 68 12.60 -6.28 -3.23
N ASP A 69 12.76 -7.61 -3.25
CA ASP A 69 11.99 -8.49 -4.13
C ASP A 69 10.48 -8.43 -3.80
N PHE A 70 10.11 -8.49 -2.51
CA PHE A 70 8.71 -8.38 -2.09
C PHE A 70 8.11 -7.00 -2.39
N LEU A 71 8.86 -5.93 -2.09
CA LEU A 71 8.42 -4.57 -2.36
C LEU A 71 8.21 -4.33 -3.86
N SER A 72 9.13 -4.82 -4.69
CA SER A 72 9.03 -4.67 -6.16
C SER A 72 7.77 -5.34 -6.69
N ARG A 73 7.52 -6.60 -6.32
CA ARG A 73 6.28 -7.33 -6.70
C ARG A 73 5.01 -6.62 -6.23
N TYR A 74 5.05 -6.04 -5.03
CA TYR A 74 3.92 -5.31 -4.47
C TYR A 74 3.64 -4.01 -5.24
N ILE A 75 4.67 -3.23 -5.57
CA ILE A 75 4.55 -2.00 -6.37
C ILE A 75 4.08 -2.30 -7.79
N GLU A 76 4.60 -3.37 -8.41
CA GLU A 76 4.14 -3.84 -9.73
C GLU A 76 2.65 -4.18 -9.71
N TRP A 77 2.18 -4.84 -8.66
CA TRP A 77 0.76 -5.13 -8.49
C TRP A 77 -0.08 -3.87 -8.29
N LEU A 78 0.35 -2.92 -7.44
CA LEU A 78 -0.33 -1.63 -7.27
C LEU A 78 -0.44 -0.88 -8.60
N LEU A 79 0.66 -0.85 -9.37
CA LEU A 79 0.73 -0.28 -10.71
C LEU A 79 -0.29 -0.94 -11.66
N ALA A 80 -0.37 -2.27 -11.66
CA ALA A 80 -1.32 -3.01 -12.48
C ALA A 80 -2.77 -2.68 -12.10
N VAL A 81 -3.11 -2.67 -10.81
CA VAL A 81 -4.46 -2.33 -10.31
C VAL A 81 -4.86 -0.91 -10.69
N ARG A 82 -3.96 0.07 -10.51
CA ARG A 82 -4.27 1.46 -10.86
C ARG A 82 -4.35 1.70 -12.37
N SER A 83 -3.64 0.91 -13.18
CA SER A 83 -3.58 1.09 -14.65
C SER A 83 -4.63 0.26 -15.40
N ASP A 84 -5.42 -0.56 -14.70
CA ASP A 84 -6.44 -1.38 -15.33
C ASP A 84 -7.64 -0.53 -15.79
N ASP A 85 -7.52 0.03 -16.99
CA ASP A 85 -8.57 0.79 -17.66
C ASP A 85 -9.76 -0.09 -18.07
N LYS A 86 -9.56 -1.40 -18.23
CA LYS A 86 -10.66 -2.32 -18.62
C LYS A 86 -11.67 -2.48 -17.48
N GLN A 87 -11.27 -2.21 -16.24
CA GLN A 87 -12.16 -2.24 -15.07
C GLN A 87 -12.85 -0.90 -14.80
N THR A 88 -12.75 0.10 -15.69
CA THR A 88 -13.50 1.38 -15.60
C THR A 88 -15.01 1.20 -15.47
N SER A 89 -15.56 0.05 -15.89
CA SER A 89 -16.99 -0.26 -15.75
C SER A 89 -17.44 -0.59 -14.33
N LEU A 90 -16.52 -0.97 -13.44
CA LEU A 90 -16.84 -1.26 -12.04
C LEU A 90 -16.66 0.03 -11.21
N LEU A 91 -17.68 0.90 -11.25
CA LEU A 91 -17.76 2.08 -10.37
C LEU A 91 -17.49 1.73 -8.89
N SER A 92 -17.81 0.49 -8.48
CA SER A 92 -17.60 -0.01 -7.13
C SER A 92 -16.15 0.03 -6.66
N ILE A 93 -15.17 -0.18 -7.54
CA ILE A 93 -13.77 -0.29 -7.14
C ILE A 93 -12.95 1.00 -7.34
N ILE A 94 -13.58 2.11 -7.74
CA ILE A 94 -12.86 3.36 -8.04
C ILE A 94 -12.11 3.84 -6.79
N GLY A 95 -12.73 3.80 -5.61
CA GLY A 95 -12.09 4.17 -4.35
C GLY A 95 -10.89 3.28 -4.02
N PHE A 96 -11.00 1.98 -4.26
CA PHE A 96 -9.89 1.04 -4.08
C PHE A 96 -8.73 1.32 -5.04
N ARG A 97 -9.01 1.50 -6.34
CA ARG A 97 -8.00 1.85 -7.35
C ARG A 97 -7.32 3.19 -7.03
N PHE A 98 -8.08 4.14 -6.50
CA PHE A 98 -7.58 5.43 -6.06
C PHE A 98 -6.56 5.29 -4.93
N VAL A 99 -6.86 4.48 -3.91
CA VAL A 99 -5.91 4.16 -2.82
C VAL A 99 -4.66 3.49 -3.38
N CYS A 100 -4.81 2.48 -4.25
CA CYS A 100 -3.66 1.83 -4.88
C CYS A 100 -2.80 2.79 -5.70
N HIS A 101 -3.42 3.79 -6.35
CA HIS A 101 -2.69 4.81 -7.10
C HIS A 101 -1.84 5.68 -6.18
N ILE A 102 -2.41 6.19 -5.08
CA ILE A 102 -1.66 6.97 -4.08
C ILE A 102 -0.49 6.14 -3.53
N MET A 103 -0.75 4.89 -3.15
CA MET A 103 0.28 4.03 -2.56
C MET A 103 1.40 3.69 -3.55
N GLU A 104 1.07 3.41 -4.82
CA GLU A 104 2.08 3.19 -5.86
C GLU A 104 3.00 4.41 -5.98
N LEU A 105 2.43 5.60 -6.14
CA LEU A 105 3.20 6.83 -6.24
C LEU A 105 4.06 7.06 -4.99
N TYR A 106 3.50 6.85 -3.81
CA TYR A 106 4.22 7.08 -2.57
C TYR A 106 5.40 6.12 -2.42
N LEU A 107 5.17 4.81 -2.58
CA LEU A 107 6.20 3.78 -2.44
C LEU A 107 7.29 3.92 -3.51
N SER A 108 6.91 4.18 -4.76
CA SER A 108 7.83 4.46 -5.86
C SER A 108 8.72 5.67 -5.59
N GLN A 109 8.23 6.69 -4.86
CA GLN A 109 9.02 7.85 -4.43
C GLN A 109 10.06 7.50 -3.36
N GLN A 110 9.88 6.39 -2.63
CA GLN A 110 10.81 5.98 -1.56
C GLN A 110 11.98 5.16 -2.09
N ILE A 111 11.88 4.59 -3.29
CA ILE A 111 12.93 3.77 -3.89
C ILE A 111 14.13 4.65 -4.26
N ILE A 112 15.30 4.22 -3.82
CA ILE A 112 16.61 4.82 -4.18
C ILE A 112 17.21 4.03 -5.34
N SER A 113 17.33 2.71 -5.18
CA SER A 113 17.74 1.75 -6.21
C SER A 113 17.35 0.33 -5.78
N THR A 114 17.50 -0.66 -6.67
CA THR A 114 17.20 -2.07 -6.39
C THR A 114 18.15 -2.73 -5.39
N ASP A 115 19.33 -2.16 -5.19
CA ASP A 115 20.37 -2.71 -4.30
C ASP A 115 20.43 -1.99 -2.94
N HIS A 116 19.55 -1.01 -2.70
CA HIS A 116 19.51 -0.22 -1.47
C HIS A 116 18.16 -0.33 -0.79
N SER A 117 18.14 -0.07 0.51
CA SER A 117 16.88 0.13 1.23
C SER A 117 16.17 1.35 0.67
N PRO A 118 14.82 1.37 0.69
CA PRO A 118 14.06 2.59 0.52
C PRO A 118 14.49 3.68 1.51
N ARG A 119 14.07 4.91 1.24
CA ARG A 119 14.31 6.06 2.11
C ARG A 119 13.69 5.83 3.50
N THR A 120 14.50 5.56 4.51
CA THR A 120 14.05 5.31 5.90
C THR A 120 14.51 6.36 6.90
N THR A 121 15.42 7.26 6.50
CA THR A 121 15.96 8.31 7.37
C THR A 121 15.32 9.67 7.12
N VAL A 122 15.25 10.48 8.18
CA VAL A 122 14.81 11.89 8.12
C VAL A 122 15.79 12.69 7.27
N ASN A 123 15.28 13.64 6.48
CA ASN A 123 16.05 14.49 5.55
C ASN A 123 16.81 13.76 4.42
N ALA A 124 16.59 12.46 4.23
CA ALA A 124 17.18 11.79 3.08
C ALA A 124 16.62 12.36 1.76
N PRO A 125 17.44 12.48 0.72
CA PRO A 125 17.03 13.08 -0.54
C PRO A 125 15.97 12.23 -1.26
N VAL A 126 15.03 12.91 -1.92
CA VAL A 126 14.07 12.27 -2.83
C VAL A 126 14.63 12.34 -4.24
N ILE A 127 15.16 11.21 -4.72
CA ILE A 127 15.74 11.12 -6.06
C ILE A 127 14.64 10.97 -7.13
N ASN A 128 13.54 10.29 -6.79
CA ASN A 128 12.43 9.99 -7.69
C ASN A 128 11.13 10.65 -7.22
N SER A 129 11.06 11.98 -7.28
CA SER A 129 9.87 12.71 -6.82
C SER A 129 8.64 12.38 -7.65
N ARG A 130 7.53 12.06 -6.96
CA ARG A 130 6.21 11.74 -7.55
C ARG A 130 5.17 12.82 -7.28
N ILE A 131 5.57 13.96 -6.72
CA ILE A 131 4.66 15.07 -6.37
C ILE A 131 3.84 15.57 -7.56
N HIS A 132 4.43 15.64 -8.75
CA HIS A 132 3.72 16.09 -9.95
C HIS A 132 2.63 15.10 -10.35
N ALA A 133 2.96 13.81 -10.44
CA ALA A 133 1.98 12.75 -10.73
C ALA A 133 0.86 12.69 -9.68
N PHE A 134 1.20 12.92 -8.40
CA PHE A 134 0.22 13.02 -7.33
C PHE A 134 -0.72 14.23 -7.52
N ARG A 135 -0.20 15.40 -7.92
CA ARG A 135 -1.02 16.57 -8.24
C ARG A 135 -1.86 16.38 -9.50
N GLU A 136 -1.37 15.64 -10.49
CA GLU A 136 -2.18 15.27 -11.66
C GLU A 136 -3.35 14.37 -11.27
N LEU A 137 -3.18 13.54 -10.23
CA LEU A 137 -4.26 12.72 -9.67
C LEU A 137 -5.43 13.57 -9.17
N SER A 138 -5.16 14.74 -8.59
CA SER A 138 -6.19 15.65 -8.09
C SER A 138 -7.00 16.32 -9.21
N LEU A 139 -6.45 16.37 -10.41
CA LEU A 139 -7.12 16.90 -11.61
C LEU A 139 -7.98 15.84 -12.30
N ASN A 140 -7.89 14.57 -11.90
CA ASN A 140 -8.67 13.50 -12.49
C ASN A 140 -10.12 13.55 -11.99
N LYS A 141 -11.06 13.75 -12.93
CA LYS A 141 -12.50 13.85 -12.65
C LYS A 141 -13.09 12.61 -11.94
N ASN A 142 -12.49 11.42 -12.14
CA ASN A 142 -12.94 10.21 -11.45
C ASN A 142 -12.69 10.26 -9.94
N TYR A 143 -11.76 11.11 -9.49
CA TYR A 143 -11.37 11.27 -8.09
C TYR A 143 -11.84 12.59 -7.49
N SER A 144 -12.69 13.36 -8.19
CA SER A 144 -13.36 14.55 -7.64
C SER A 144 -14.10 14.30 -6.32
N PRO A 145 -14.73 13.13 -6.08
CA PRO A 145 -15.33 12.84 -4.77
C PRO A 145 -14.31 12.65 -3.63
N TYR A 146 -13.04 12.39 -3.94
CA TYR A 146 -12.01 12.01 -2.96
C TYR A 146 -10.99 13.14 -2.69
N GLN A 147 -11.34 14.39 -2.99
CA GLN A 147 -10.43 15.53 -2.79
C GLN A 147 -10.00 15.68 -1.32
N GLY A 148 -10.89 15.39 -0.35
CA GLY A 148 -10.50 15.37 1.06
C GLY A 148 -9.42 14.33 1.38
N VAL A 149 -9.47 13.17 0.72
CA VAL A 149 -8.46 12.12 0.87
C VAL A 149 -7.13 12.54 0.21
N LEU A 150 -7.18 13.23 -0.93
CA LEU A 150 -5.99 13.82 -1.56
C LEU A 150 -5.32 14.85 -0.65
N SER A 151 -6.08 15.75 -0.05
CA SER A 151 -5.52 16.75 0.88
C SER A 151 -4.82 16.09 2.09
N LEU A 152 -5.37 14.98 2.60
CA LEU A 152 -4.73 14.19 3.67
C LEU A 152 -3.42 13.54 3.20
N ALA A 153 -3.39 13.01 1.98
CA ALA A 153 -2.21 12.36 1.43
C ALA A 153 -1.11 13.35 1.02
N GLU A 154 -1.45 14.58 0.66
CA GLU A 154 -0.50 15.56 0.10
C GLU A 154 0.71 15.82 0.99
N VAL A 155 0.53 15.81 2.32
CA VAL A 155 1.62 16.05 3.27
C VAL A 155 2.75 15.02 3.15
N PHE A 156 2.42 13.78 2.80
CA PHE A 156 3.40 12.70 2.61
C PHE A 156 4.28 12.92 1.37
N PHE A 157 3.77 13.61 0.36
CA PHE A 157 4.51 13.93 -0.87
C PHE A 157 5.26 15.26 -0.80
N THR A 158 4.82 16.18 0.05
CA THR A 158 5.37 17.55 0.14
C THR A 158 6.37 17.71 1.28
N ASN A 159 6.08 17.16 2.47
CA ASN A 159 6.97 17.22 3.63
C ASN A 159 7.92 16.01 3.67
N VAL A 160 8.74 15.89 2.62
CA VAL A 160 9.62 14.73 2.38
C VAL A 160 10.80 14.62 3.34
N SER A 161 11.14 15.70 4.06
CA SER A 161 12.11 15.68 5.15
C SER A 161 11.62 14.82 6.31
N THR A 162 10.30 14.82 6.56
CA THR A 162 9.66 14.06 7.65
C THR A 162 9.18 12.70 7.15
N TYR A 163 8.37 12.68 6.09
CA TYR A 163 7.71 11.47 5.62
C TYR A 163 8.59 10.65 4.67
N ASN A 164 8.77 9.39 5.04
CA ASN A 164 9.64 8.43 4.37
C ASN A 164 8.99 7.04 4.35
N PHE A 165 9.67 6.02 3.84
CA PHE A 165 9.15 4.66 3.67
C PHE A 165 8.48 4.08 4.92
N LEU A 166 8.98 4.40 6.12
CA LEU A 166 8.42 3.89 7.38
C LEU A 166 7.01 4.41 7.66
N HIS A 167 6.60 5.51 7.04
CA HIS A 167 5.27 6.12 7.19
C HIS A 167 4.28 5.65 6.13
N ALA A 168 4.63 4.67 5.28
CA ALA A 168 3.74 4.20 4.23
C ALA A 168 2.46 3.55 4.79
N ASN A 169 2.53 2.87 5.94
CA ASN A 169 1.34 2.32 6.60
C ASN A 169 0.44 3.39 7.18
N ASP A 170 1.02 4.46 7.75
CA ASP A 170 0.24 5.59 8.24
C ASP A 170 -0.55 6.25 7.09
N LEU A 171 0.11 6.43 5.93
CA LEU A 171 -0.57 6.93 4.73
C LEU A 171 -1.74 6.02 4.34
N LEU A 172 -1.50 4.72 4.17
CA LEU A 172 -2.52 3.75 3.78
C LEU A 172 -3.68 3.71 4.77
N LYS A 173 -3.38 3.69 6.07
CA LYS A 173 -4.38 3.72 7.14
C LYS A 173 -5.22 4.99 7.08
N ASN A 174 -4.59 6.15 7.01
CA ASN A 174 -5.27 7.45 7.01
C ASN A 174 -6.20 7.60 5.79
N ILE A 175 -5.74 7.24 4.59
CA ILE A 175 -6.59 7.34 3.38
C ILE A 175 -7.68 6.28 3.35
N SER A 176 -7.44 5.08 3.89
CA SER A 176 -8.45 4.02 3.98
C SER A 176 -9.56 4.38 4.97
N ILE A 177 -9.20 4.94 6.13
CA ILE A 177 -10.17 5.45 7.11
C ILE A 177 -10.96 6.62 6.52
N ALA A 178 -10.30 7.56 5.84
CA ALA A 178 -11.00 8.68 5.23
C ALA A 178 -12.01 8.24 4.16
N LEU A 179 -11.73 7.14 3.44
CA LEU A 179 -12.56 6.63 2.36
C LEU A 179 -13.68 5.68 2.84
N TYR A 180 -13.40 4.82 3.82
CA TYR A 180 -14.31 3.73 4.24
C TYR A 180 -14.78 3.83 5.70
N GLN A 181 -14.28 4.81 6.47
CA GLN A 181 -14.70 5.12 7.83
C GLN A 181 -14.73 3.88 8.73
N GLU A 182 -15.87 3.60 9.37
CA GLU A 182 -16.08 2.47 10.26
C GLU A 182 -15.85 1.10 9.63
N ARG A 183 -16.03 0.95 8.31
CA ARG A 183 -15.83 -0.35 7.65
C ARG A 183 -14.38 -0.83 7.76
N PHE A 184 -13.43 0.10 7.79
CA PHE A 184 -12.02 -0.22 7.99
C PHE A 184 -11.73 -0.62 9.44
N PHE A 185 -12.27 0.11 10.42
CA PHE A 185 -12.09 -0.21 11.85
C PHE A 185 -12.67 -1.56 12.26
N ARG A 186 -13.74 -2.01 11.60
CA ARG A 186 -14.33 -3.35 11.87
C ARG A 186 -13.42 -4.52 11.48
N CYS A 187 -12.30 -4.25 10.80
CA CYS A 187 -11.34 -5.25 10.35
C CYS A 187 -10.09 -5.36 11.24
N GLU A 188 -9.86 -4.37 12.13
CA GLU A 188 -8.82 -4.40 13.17
C GLU A 188 -9.14 -5.43 14.27
#